data_AF-A0A920JH88-F1
#
_entry.id   AF-A0A920JH88-F1
#
_cell.length_a   1.000
_cell.length_b   1.000
_cell.length_c   1.000
_cell.angle_alpha   90.00
_cell.angle_beta   90.00
_cell.angle_gamma   90.00
#
_symmetry.space_group_name_H-M   'P 1'
#
loop_
_entity.id
_entity.type
_entity.pdbx_description
1 polymer ?
#
loop_
_entity_poly.entity_id
_entity_poly.type
_entity_poly.pdbx_seq_one_letter_code
_entity_poly.pdbx_strand_id
1 'polypeptide(L)'
;MRSLKKFIQISIPFALTFIYGINPPQSGQFPAGFWDQMEEQNIGVVYGDSGWVKKIAEWRNNSYRDAQLEFNLPVLLGKYSGATTYFTAQDFQNILFDNNSAGSMSEYYEEISHGNFTVDGTAGGWYQSTYSMSEAKANTKQYVAEIAALADPDFDYAQYDNDGPDNIPNSGDDDGYVDGIAVVYSGCGAEWGPGNDNLWPHMSSLGSSYEYTTQDASANGGYIIVSSYFVSPELAGGGDCYTDIIRPMGVYAHEFGHILGLPDLYDRDDSNGDSEGIGNWCLMAGGSWNGWGGDTPAHMSAWCKQEMGWIEPTVLGEDQNSVIYLQRQPMRMH
;
A
#
# COMPACT_ATOMS: atom_id res chain seq x y z
N MET A 1 -30.04 -51.49 -23.37
CA MET A 1 -30.02 -50.07 -23.00
C MET A 1 -28.64 -49.73 -22.45
N ARG A 2 -27.98 -48.67 -22.93
CA ARG A 2 -26.81 -48.05 -22.27
C ARG A 2 -27.20 -46.59 -22.00
N SER A 3 -26.96 -46.10 -20.78
CA SER A 3 -27.21 -44.71 -20.41
C SER A 3 -25.88 -44.07 -20.02
N LEU A 4 -25.43 -43.08 -20.78
CA LEU A 4 -24.33 -42.22 -20.38
C LEU A 4 -24.91 -41.14 -19.45
N LYS A 5 -24.54 -41.17 -18.16
CA LYS A 5 -24.64 -39.97 -17.33
C LYS A 5 -23.48 -39.05 -17.71
N LYS A 6 -23.77 -37.94 -18.40
CA LYS A 6 -22.81 -36.84 -18.53
C LYS A 6 -22.58 -36.25 -17.14
N PHE A 7 -21.32 -36.10 -16.73
CA PHE A 7 -20.99 -35.10 -15.73
C PHE A 7 -21.17 -33.73 -16.37
N ILE A 8 -21.83 -32.81 -15.65
CA ILE A 8 -21.87 -31.39 -15.98
C ILE A 8 -20.93 -30.73 -15.00
N GLN A 9 -19.75 -30.36 -15.48
CA GLN A 9 -18.79 -29.57 -14.72
C GLN A 9 -19.26 -28.11 -14.77
N ILE A 10 -19.87 -27.64 -13.69
CA ILE A 10 -20.32 -26.25 -13.57
C ILE A 10 -19.09 -25.42 -13.18
N SER A 11 -18.40 -24.88 -14.18
CA SER A 11 -17.40 -23.84 -13.97
C SER A 11 -18.13 -22.58 -13.50
N ILE A 12 -17.96 -22.23 -12.22
CA ILE A 12 -18.38 -20.92 -11.72
C ILE A 12 -17.40 -19.90 -12.30
N PRO A 13 -17.85 -18.89 -13.07
CA PRO A 13 -16.97 -17.83 -13.53
C PRO A 13 -16.56 -16.97 -12.33
N PHE A 14 -15.27 -16.67 -12.21
CA PHE A 14 -14.80 -15.60 -11.32
C PHE A 14 -15.42 -14.28 -11.80
N ALA A 15 -16.34 -13.73 -11.02
CA ALA A 15 -16.84 -12.38 -11.22
C ALA A 15 -15.84 -11.42 -10.57
N LEU A 16 -14.96 -10.81 -11.37
CA LEU A 16 -14.22 -9.62 -10.92
C LEU A 16 -15.26 -8.51 -10.71
N THR A 17 -15.59 -8.29 -9.44
CA THR A 17 -16.38 -7.15 -8.99
C THR A 17 -15.42 -5.99 -8.82
N PHE A 18 -15.32 -5.15 -9.84
CA PHE A 18 -14.61 -3.87 -9.71
C PHE A 18 -15.42 -2.98 -8.75
N ILE A 19 -14.81 -2.64 -7.63
CA ILE A 19 -15.31 -1.73 -6.60
C ILE A 19 -14.41 -0.50 -6.60
N TYR A 20 -14.96 0.67 -6.31
CA TYR A 20 -14.29 1.97 -6.31
C TYR A 20 -14.90 2.84 -5.20
N GLY A 21 -14.21 3.79 -4.54
CA GLY A 21 -12.76 3.82 -4.39
C GLY A 21 -11.97 5.12 -4.01
N ILE A 22 -12.46 6.35 -3.74
CA ILE A 22 -11.80 7.36 -2.85
C ILE A 22 -12.79 8.44 -2.37
N ASN A 23 -12.98 8.60 -1.05
CA ASN A 23 -13.19 9.93 -0.46
C ASN A 23 -12.23 10.16 0.74
N PRO A 24 -11.40 11.23 0.77
CA PRO A 24 -10.62 11.62 1.95
C PRO A 24 -11.60 12.24 3.01
N PRO A 25 -11.19 13.06 4.01
CA PRO A 25 -12.09 13.34 5.15
C PRO A 25 -13.31 14.18 4.76
N GLN A 26 -14.28 14.32 5.69
CA GLN A 26 -15.60 14.98 5.52
C GLN A 26 -15.59 16.47 5.06
N SER A 27 -14.45 17.02 4.66
CA SER A 27 -14.31 18.35 4.07
C SER A 27 -13.25 18.38 2.95
N GLY A 28 -13.48 17.64 1.86
CA GLY A 28 -12.71 17.73 0.63
C GLY A 28 -13.54 17.29 -0.57
N GLN A 29 -13.53 18.07 -1.65
CA GLN A 29 -13.91 17.60 -2.99
C GLN A 29 -12.65 17.45 -3.83
N PHE A 30 -12.66 16.52 -4.77
CA PHE A 30 -11.57 16.38 -5.72
C PHE A 30 -11.35 17.64 -6.55
N PRO A 31 -10.09 17.98 -6.88
CA PRO A 31 -9.79 18.92 -7.94
C PRO A 31 -10.44 18.48 -9.26
N ALA A 32 -11.00 19.42 -10.02
CA ALA A 32 -11.60 19.11 -11.31
C ALA A 32 -10.55 18.51 -12.27
N GLY A 33 -10.85 17.35 -12.84
CA GLY A 33 -9.92 16.58 -13.68
C GLY A 33 -8.87 15.75 -12.91
N PHE A 34 -9.01 15.61 -11.59
CA PHE A 34 -8.16 14.71 -10.78
C PHE A 34 -8.23 13.26 -11.30
N TRP A 35 -9.44 12.76 -11.56
CA TRP A 35 -9.62 11.38 -12.00
C TRP A 35 -9.03 11.10 -13.38
N ASP A 36 -9.19 12.03 -14.32
CA ASP A 36 -8.54 11.98 -15.63
C ASP A 36 -7.01 11.89 -15.48
N GLN A 37 -6.41 12.72 -14.61
CA GLN A 37 -4.96 12.73 -14.36
C GLN A 37 -4.42 11.45 -13.69
N MET A 38 -5.25 10.77 -12.90
CA MET A 38 -4.92 9.48 -12.28
C MET A 38 -5.04 8.33 -13.29
N GLU A 39 -6.09 8.31 -14.12
CA GLU A 39 -6.26 7.29 -15.16
C GLU A 39 -5.18 7.43 -16.27
N GLU A 40 -4.85 8.66 -16.70
CA GLU A 40 -3.75 8.92 -17.63
C GLU A 40 -2.40 8.37 -17.12
N GLN A 41 -2.15 8.45 -15.80
CA GLN A 41 -0.97 7.88 -15.16
C GLN A 41 -1.12 6.39 -14.78
N ASN A 42 -2.26 5.75 -15.06
CA ASN A 42 -2.58 4.36 -14.69
C ASN A 42 -2.48 4.11 -13.17
N ILE A 43 -2.98 5.06 -12.37
CA ILE A 43 -3.03 5.00 -10.91
C ILE A 43 -4.39 4.41 -10.47
N GLY A 44 -4.38 3.50 -9.49
CA GLY A 44 -5.60 2.84 -9.01
C GLY A 44 -6.30 1.90 -10.01
N VAL A 45 -5.61 1.49 -11.09
CA VAL A 45 -6.10 0.54 -12.12
C VAL A 45 -5.66 -0.90 -11.80
N VAL A 46 -4.47 -1.06 -11.22
CA VAL A 46 -3.91 -2.32 -10.74
C VAL A 46 -3.40 -2.06 -9.32
N TYR A 47 -3.55 -3.05 -8.44
CA TYR A 47 -3.05 -3.00 -7.05
C TYR A 47 -2.12 -4.17 -6.81
N GLY A 48 -1.11 -3.89 -6.01
CA GLY A 48 -0.15 -4.86 -5.51
C GLY A 48 0.90 -5.26 -6.52
N ASP A 49 1.95 -5.85 -5.98
CA ASP A 49 2.92 -6.56 -6.78
C ASP A 49 2.40 -7.94 -7.23
N SER A 50 2.77 -8.38 -8.43
CA SER A 50 2.29 -9.64 -9.00
C SER A 50 2.77 -10.88 -8.25
N GLY A 51 3.99 -10.85 -7.73
CA GLY A 51 4.55 -11.90 -6.89
C GLY A 51 3.83 -11.98 -5.55
N TRP A 52 3.75 -10.86 -4.83
CA TRP A 52 3.13 -10.83 -3.51
C TRP A 52 1.63 -11.12 -3.51
N VAL A 53 0.88 -10.63 -4.51
CA VAL A 53 -0.54 -10.97 -4.66
C VAL A 53 -0.72 -12.48 -4.94
N LYS A 54 0.21 -13.11 -5.69
CA LYS A 54 0.28 -14.57 -5.84
C LYS A 54 0.60 -15.26 -4.51
N LYS A 55 1.63 -14.82 -3.77
CA LYS A 55 2.03 -15.37 -2.46
C LYS A 55 0.85 -15.38 -1.47
N ILE A 56 0.17 -14.25 -1.30
CA ILE A 56 -1.01 -14.11 -0.44
C ILE A 56 -2.16 -15.03 -0.90
N ALA A 57 -2.43 -15.10 -2.21
CA ALA A 57 -3.46 -15.97 -2.75
C ALA A 57 -3.14 -17.47 -2.56
N GLU A 58 -1.88 -17.88 -2.68
CA GLU A 58 -1.45 -19.26 -2.41
C GLU A 58 -1.51 -19.59 -0.91
N TRP A 59 -1.11 -18.68 -0.04
CA TRP A 59 -1.22 -18.81 1.42
C TRP A 59 -2.66 -19.00 1.88
N ARG A 60 -3.57 -18.15 1.40
CA ARG A 60 -5.01 -18.22 1.72
C ARG A 60 -5.65 -19.55 1.33
N ASN A 61 -5.14 -20.21 0.29
CA ASN A 61 -5.67 -21.45 -0.26
C ASN A 61 -5.01 -22.73 0.30
N ASN A 62 -3.89 -22.61 1.02
CA ASN A 62 -3.10 -23.76 1.51
C ASN A 62 -3.14 -23.89 3.04
N SER A 63 -2.69 -25.05 3.54
CA SER A 63 -2.58 -25.32 4.98
C SER A 63 -1.32 -24.74 5.65
N TYR A 64 -0.52 -23.93 4.95
CA TYR A 64 0.74 -23.34 5.45
C TYR A 64 0.54 -22.13 6.38
N ARG A 65 -0.52 -22.15 7.19
CA ARG A 65 -0.87 -21.08 8.15
C ARG A 65 0.00 -21.03 9.41
N ASP A 66 0.99 -21.91 9.51
CA ASP A 66 1.93 -22.00 10.62
C ASP A 66 3.24 -21.21 10.34
N ALA A 67 3.32 -20.51 9.20
CA ALA A 67 4.38 -19.56 8.87
C ALA A 67 3.88 -18.11 9.02
N GLN A 68 4.80 -17.16 9.13
CA GLN A 68 4.55 -15.72 9.22
C GLN A 68 4.86 -15.05 7.88
N LEU A 69 3.99 -14.16 7.38
CA LEU A 69 4.33 -13.32 6.23
C LEU A 69 5.25 -12.21 6.70
N GLU A 70 6.45 -12.14 6.13
CA GLU A 70 7.44 -11.10 6.37
C GLU A 70 7.64 -10.33 5.04
N PHE A 71 7.33 -9.04 5.05
CA PHE A 71 7.52 -8.14 3.91
C PHE A 71 8.60 -7.11 4.25
N ASN A 72 9.63 -6.99 3.40
CA ASN A 72 10.69 -5.99 3.59
C ASN A 72 10.46 -4.77 2.67
N LEU A 73 10.39 -3.55 3.22
CA LEU A 73 10.04 -2.33 2.50
C LEU A 73 11.18 -1.30 2.49
N PRO A 74 11.83 -1.01 1.34
CA PRO A 74 12.79 0.08 1.23
C PRO A 74 12.05 1.41 1.13
N VAL A 75 12.44 2.38 1.98
CA VAL A 75 11.79 3.69 2.09
C VAL A 75 12.76 4.78 1.62
N LEU A 76 12.55 5.26 0.39
CA LEU A 76 13.43 6.18 -0.31
C LEU A 76 12.94 7.62 -0.14
N LEU A 77 13.68 8.42 0.63
CA LEU A 77 13.40 9.85 0.78
C LEU A 77 13.86 10.61 -0.46
N GLY A 78 12.93 11.01 -1.33
CA GLY A 78 13.20 11.72 -2.58
C GLY A 78 12.76 13.18 -2.55
N LYS A 79 13.68 14.14 -2.69
CA LYS A 79 13.34 15.58 -2.71
C LYS A 79 13.44 16.19 -4.10
N TYR A 80 12.47 17.04 -4.42
CA TYR A 80 12.42 17.75 -5.70
C TYR A 80 13.60 18.71 -5.87
N SER A 81 13.86 19.09 -7.11
CA SER A 81 14.86 20.08 -7.50
C SER A 81 14.67 21.39 -6.72
N GLY A 82 15.65 21.73 -5.88
CA GLY A 82 15.63 22.93 -5.03
C GLY A 82 14.76 22.85 -3.76
N ALA A 83 14.14 21.70 -3.46
CA ALA A 83 13.32 21.54 -2.27
C ALA A 83 14.15 21.56 -0.97
N THR A 84 13.54 22.09 0.09
CA THR A 84 14.04 22.01 1.48
C THR A 84 13.23 20.96 2.22
N THR A 85 13.91 20.14 3.02
CA THR A 85 13.34 19.07 3.84
C THR A 85 13.68 19.31 5.32
N TYR A 86 12.89 18.73 6.20
CA TYR A 86 12.81 19.04 7.64
C TYR A 86 12.99 17.79 8.50
N PHE A 87 12.61 16.62 7.99
CA PHE A 87 12.77 15.32 8.65
C PHE A 87 13.91 14.49 8.06
N THR A 88 14.40 13.52 8.83
CA THR A 88 15.51 12.62 8.45
C THR A 88 15.01 11.21 8.17
N ALA A 89 15.84 10.38 7.52
CA ALA A 89 15.53 8.96 7.31
C ALA A 89 15.18 8.22 8.61
N GLN A 90 15.85 8.53 9.73
CA GLN A 90 15.53 7.92 11.03
C GLN A 90 14.13 8.31 11.54
N ASP A 91 13.63 9.51 11.22
CA ASP A 91 12.27 9.90 11.62
C ASP A 91 11.21 9.06 10.89
N PHE A 92 11.44 8.73 9.61
CA PHE A 92 10.59 7.80 8.86
C PHE A 92 10.78 6.34 9.30
N GLN A 93 12.02 5.91 9.58
CA GLN A 93 12.30 4.61 10.21
C GLN A 93 11.50 4.43 11.50
N ASN A 94 11.45 5.47 12.35
CA ASN A 94 10.72 5.45 13.62
C ASN A 94 9.20 5.37 13.43
N ILE A 95 8.58 6.12 12.52
CA ILE A 95 7.11 6.06 12.36
C ILE A 95 6.63 4.84 11.56
N LEU A 96 7.51 4.20 10.78
CA LEU A 96 7.16 3.04 9.96
C LEU A 96 7.52 1.71 10.63
N PHE A 97 8.74 1.55 11.18
CA PHE A 97 9.24 0.24 11.59
C PHE A 97 9.70 0.20 13.07
N ASP A 98 10.60 1.11 13.47
CA ASP A 98 11.20 1.17 14.80
C ASP A 98 10.19 1.67 15.89
N ASN A 99 10.66 1.85 17.13
CA ASN A 99 9.83 2.27 18.26
C ASN A 99 9.29 3.71 18.10
N ASN A 100 7.96 3.86 17.99
CA ASN A 100 7.25 5.14 18.07
C ASN A 100 6.29 5.16 19.27
N SER A 101 6.26 6.25 20.04
CA SER A 101 5.33 6.42 21.16
C SER A 101 3.84 6.48 20.77
N ALA A 102 3.53 6.61 19.48
CA ALA A 102 2.17 6.53 18.93
C ALA A 102 1.86 5.21 18.21
N GLY A 103 2.81 4.27 18.17
CA GLY A 103 2.77 3.08 17.32
C GLY A 103 3.47 3.28 15.96
N SER A 104 4.17 2.25 15.48
CA SER A 104 4.74 2.19 14.13
C SER A 104 3.78 1.53 13.12
N MET A 105 4.08 1.61 11.82
CA MET A 105 3.33 0.86 10.80
C MET A 105 3.50 -0.66 10.98
N SER A 106 4.67 -1.13 11.40
CA SER A 106 4.92 -2.55 11.75
C SER A 106 4.04 -3.01 12.91
N GLU A 107 4.00 -2.27 14.02
CA GLU A 107 3.15 -2.61 15.19
C GLU A 107 1.66 -2.62 14.81
N TYR A 108 1.23 -1.65 13.98
CA TYR A 108 -0.12 -1.60 13.44
C TYR A 108 -0.43 -2.83 12.55
N TYR A 109 0.47 -3.21 11.64
CA TYR A 109 0.28 -4.37 10.77
C TYR A 109 0.28 -5.71 11.53
N GLU A 110 1.11 -5.86 12.56
CA GLU A 110 1.09 -7.01 13.47
C GLU A 110 -0.25 -7.10 14.23
N GLU A 111 -0.75 -5.99 14.79
CA GLU A 111 -2.03 -5.99 15.50
C GLU A 111 -3.21 -6.34 14.57
N ILE A 112 -3.27 -5.73 13.38
CA ILE A 112 -4.41 -5.94 12.48
C ILE A 112 -4.37 -7.33 11.83
N SER A 113 -3.18 -7.89 11.58
CA SER A 113 -3.02 -9.26 11.08
C SER A 113 -3.20 -10.31 12.16
N HIS A 114 -3.17 -9.92 13.44
CA HIS A 114 -3.15 -10.81 14.60
C HIS A 114 -1.89 -11.70 14.65
N GLY A 115 -0.73 -11.14 14.25
CA GLY A 115 0.57 -11.80 14.21
C GLY A 115 0.78 -12.75 13.02
N ASN A 116 -0.10 -12.73 12.01
CA ASN A 116 0.04 -13.56 10.80
C ASN A 116 0.87 -12.86 9.70
N PHE A 117 1.09 -11.55 9.83
CA PHE A 117 1.85 -10.72 8.90
C PHE A 117 2.59 -9.62 9.66
N THR A 118 3.84 -9.38 9.27
CA THR A 118 4.70 -8.29 9.70
C THR A 118 5.34 -7.63 8.48
N VAL A 119 5.41 -6.29 8.50
CA VAL A 119 6.27 -5.50 7.62
C VAL A 119 7.45 -4.98 8.44
N ASP A 120 8.63 -4.94 7.84
CA ASP A 120 9.83 -4.26 8.35
C ASP A 120 10.48 -3.51 7.19
N GLY A 121 11.56 -2.77 7.42
CA GLY A 121 12.19 -2.02 6.34
C GLY A 121 13.36 -1.13 6.75
N THR A 122 13.89 -0.42 5.75
CA THR A 122 14.99 0.53 5.93
C THR A 122 14.67 1.84 5.22
N ALA A 123 14.71 2.95 5.96
CA ALA A 123 14.62 4.30 5.40
C ALA A 123 16.00 4.90 5.08
N GLY A 124 16.11 5.55 3.92
CA GLY A 124 17.36 6.16 3.41
C GLY A 124 17.11 7.36 2.50
N GLY A 125 18.17 8.13 2.21
CA GLY A 125 18.11 9.42 1.51
C GLY A 125 18.50 10.61 2.40
N TRP A 126 18.31 11.87 2.02
CA TRP A 126 17.50 12.40 0.91
C TRP A 126 18.18 12.40 -0.47
N TYR A 127 17.60 11.66 -1.41
CA TYR A 127 17.97 11.65 -2.83
C TYR A 127 17.48 12.92 -3.53
N GLN A 128 18.37 13.60 -4.27
CA GLN A 128 18.07 14.86 -4.95
C GLN A 128 17.63 14.60 -6.40
N SER A 129 16.32 14.62 -6.63
CA SER A 129 15.74 14.56 -7.97
C SER A 129 16.11 15.79 -8.82
N THR A 130 16.21 15.61 -10.14
CA THR A 130 16.35 16.73 -11.10
C THR A 130 15.02 17.41 -11.41
N TYR A 131 13.89 16.73 -11.21
CA TYR A 131 12.54 17.23 -11.44
C TYR A 131 12.09 18.19 -10.34
N SER A 132 11.43 19.28 -10.71
CA SER A 132 10.63 20.09 -9.78
C SER A 132 9.33 19.38 -9.41
N MET A 133 8.66 19.85 -8.34
CA MET A 133 7.34 19.37 -7.90
C MET A 133 6.32 19.26 -9.05
N SER A 134 6.27 20.27 -9.93
CA SER A 134 5.33 20.31 -11.05
C SER A 134 5.66 19.31 -12.16
N GLU A 135 6.95 18.98 -12.35
CA GLU A 135 7.38 17.98 -13.34
C GLU A 135 7.19 16.57 -12.79
N ALA A 136 7.49 16.35 -11.49
CA ALA A 136 7.21 15.11 -10.80
C ALA A 136 5.70 14.80 -10.79
N LYS A 137 4.83 15.77 -10.51
CA LYS A 137 3.37 15.59 -10.60
C LYS A 137 2.89 15.27 -12.02
N ALA A 138 3.53 15.84 -13.03
CA ALA A 138 3.18 15.59 -14.43
C ALA A 138 3.62 14.19 -14.93
N ASN A 139 4.58 13.54 -14.27
CA ASN A 139 4.98 12.17 -14.56
C ASN A 139 5.59 11.50 -13.31
N THR A 140 4.73 11.04 -12.40
CA THR A 140 5.18 10.51 -11.09
C THR A 140 6.13 9.33 -11.26
N LYS A 141 5.87 8.48 -12.27
CA LYS A 141 6.67 7.29 -12.58
C LYS A 141 8.11 7.64 -12.95
N GLN A 142 8.31 8.71 -13.74
CA GLN A 142 9.64 9.15 -14.12
C GLN A 142 10.43 9.75 -12.94
N TYR A 143 9.75 10.44 -12.03
CA TYR A 143 10.36 10.90 -10.77
C TYR A 143 10.72 9.73 -9.85
N VAL A 144 9.81 8.77 -9.64
CA VAL A 144 10.07 7.58 -8.80
C VAL A 144 11.21 6.71 -9.36
N ALA A 145 11.26 6.50 -10.68
CA ALA A 145 12.37 5.78 -11.32
C ALA A 145 13.72 6.51 -11.15
N GLU A 146 13.74 7.85 -11.16
CA GLU A 146 14.95 8.62 -10.83
C GLU A 146 15.36 8.46 -9.36
N ILE A 147 14.40 8.50 -8.42
CA ILE A 147 14.69 8.28 -6.99
C ILE A 147 15.23 6.85 -6.75
N ALA A 148 14.64 5.83 -7.39
CA ALA A 148 15.12 4.45 -7.30
C ALA A 148 16.57 4.31 -7.81
N ALA A 149 16.88 4.90 -8.97
CA ALA A 149 18.22 4.89 -9.56
C ALA A 149 19.25 5.75 -8.79
N LEU A 150 18.81 6.73 -8.00
CA LEU A 150 19.65 7.50 -7.09
C LEU A 150 19.94 6.76 -5.78
N ALA A 151 19.09 5.80 -5.39
CA ALA A 151 19.20 5.01 -4.17
C ALA A 151 19.92 3.65 -4.35
N ASP A 152 20.00 3.14 -5.58
CA ASP A 152 20.76 1.94 -6.01
C ASP A 152 22.21 1.83 -5.45
N PRO A 153 22.97 2.92 -5.20
CA PRO A 153 24.29 2.83 -4.56
C PRO A 153 24.26 2.62 -3.02
N ASP A 154 23.12 2.85 -2.37
CA ASP A 154 22.92 2.77 -0.91
C ASP A 154 22.04 1.57 -0.50
N PHE A 155 21.16 1.11 -1.38
CA PHE A 155 20.22 0.00 -1.18
C PHE A 155 20.57 -1.18 -2.09
N ASP A 156 20.90 -2.34 -1.50
CA ASP A 156 20.89 -3.63 -2.20
C ASP A 156 19.43 -4.05 -2.40
N TYR A 157 18.93 -3.87 -3.61
CA TYR A 157 17.53 -4.14 -3.95
C TYR A 157 17.18 -5.63 -3.90
N ALA A 158 18.16 -6.54 -3.94
CA ALA A 158 17.92 -7.97 -3.77
C ALA A 158 17.44 -8.37 -2.37
N GLN A 159 17.55 -7.48 -1.38
CA GLN A 159 17.01 -7.73 -0.02
C GLN A 159 15.48 -7.54 0.05
N TYR A 160 14.83 -7.17 -1.05
CA TYR A 160 13.42 -6.75 -1.12
C TYR A 160 12.66 -7.40 -2.31
N ASP A 161 13.20 -8.51 -2.83
CA ASP A 161 12.60 -9.43 -3.82
C ASP A 161 12.30 -10.72 -3.04
N ASN A 162 11.19 -10.74 -2.29
CA ASN A 162 10.92 -11.75 -1.26
C ASN A 162 9.51 -12.39 -1.36
N ASP A 163 8.91 -12.37 -2.55
CA ASP A 163 7.61 -13.02 -2.88
C ASP A 163 7.62 -14.56 -2.80
N GLY A 164 8.80 -15.18 -2.80
CA GLY A 164 9.04 -16.61 -2.78
C GLY A 164 8.41 -17.33 -1.58
N PRO A 165 7.89 -18.56 -1.75
CA PRO A 165 7.34 -19.37 -0.67
C PRO A 165 8.23 -19.62 0.57
N ASP A 166 9.55 -19.43 0.52
CA ASP A 166 10.45 -19.69 1.65
C ASP A 166 10.85 -18.45 2.49
N ASN A 167 10.42 -17.25 2.09
CA ASN A 167 10.75 -15.94 2.70
C ASN A 167 12.25 -15.56 2.67
N ILE A 168 13.09 -16.15 1.80
CA ILE A 168 14.51 -15.76 1.64
C ILE A 168 14.63 -14.79 0.46
N PRO A 169 14.98 -13.50 0.65
CA PRO A 169 15.07 -12.55 -0.46
C PRO A 169 16.07 -12.97 -1.54
N ASN A 170 15.67 -12.81 -2.81
CA ASN A 170 16.41 -13.18 -4.02
C ASN A 170 16.91 -14.65 -3.99
N SER A 171 15.99 -15.54 -3.62
CA SER A 171 16.06 -16.99 -3.79
C SER A 171 15.77 -17.40 -5.24
N GLY A 172 15.73 -18.71 -5.50
CA GLY A 172 15.37 -19.30 -6.79
C GLY A 172 13.86 -19.52 -6.99
N ASP A 173 13.01 -18.99 -6.10
CA ASP A 173 11.55 -19.11 -6.14
C ASP A 173 10.79 -17.76 -6.06
N ASP A 174 11.49 -16.64 -5.85
CA ASP A 174 10.98 -15.28 -6.10
C ASP A 174 10.91 -14.95 -7.62
N ASP A 175 10.28 -13.84 -8.00
CA ASP A 175 10.08 -13.44 -9.40
C ASP A 175 11.12 -12.45 -9.99
N GLY A 176 11.99 -11.85 -9.17
CA GLY A 176 13.10 -10.98 -9.60
C GLY A 176 12.80 -9.47 -9.58
N TYR A 177 11.69 -9.07 -8.96
CA TYR A 177 11.26 -7.69 -8.82
C TYR A 177 11.29 -7.24 -7.36
N VAL A 178 11.45 -5.95 -7.11
CA VAL A 178 11.27 -5.41 -5.76
C VAL A 178 9.78 -5.41 -5.43
N ASP A 179 9.42 -6.16 -4.38
CA ASP A 179 8.08 -6.40 -3.82
C ASP A 179 7.24 -5.12 -3.69
N GLY A 180 7.92 -4.00 -3.41
CA GLY A 180 7.39 -2.66 -3.55
C GLY A 180 8.35 -1.65 -2.93
N ILE A 181 8.44 -0.43 -3.50
CA ILE A 181 9.20 0.67 -2.88
C ILE A 181 8.27 1.75 -2.31
N ALA A 182 8.65 2.36 -1.20
CA ALA A 182 8.00 3.55 -0.69
C ALA A 182 8.84 4.79 -1.02
N VAL A 183 8.28 5.79 -1.71
CA VAL A 183 8.97 7.07 -1.96
C VAL A 183 8.36 8.17 -1.10
N VAL A 184 9.14 8.68 -0.14
CA VAL A 184 8.78 9.85 0.66
C VAL A 184 9.14 11.10 -0.14
N TYR A 185 8.14 11.86 -0.59
CA TYR A 185 8.39 13.09 -1.35
C TYR A 185 8.40 14.34 -0.46
N SER A 186 9.33 15.26 -0.75
CA SER A 186 9.51 16.50 0.03
C SER A 186 8.26 17.39 0.07
N GLY A 187 7.94 17.93 1.24
CA GLY A 187 6.77 18.78 1.47
C GLY A 187 5.49 18.04 1.90
N CYS A 188 4.36 18.75 1.97
CA CYS A 188 3.03 18.19 2.26
C CYS A 188 2.26 17.91 0.96
N GLY A 189 1.42 16.88 0.96
CA GLY A 189 0.69 16.43 -0.23
C GLY A 189 -0.58 17.24 -0.53
N ALA A 190 -1.15 17.02 -1.71
CA ALA A 190 -2.35 17.71 -2.19
C ALA A 190 -3.67 17.18 -1.60
N GLU A 191 -3.65 16.01 -0.97
CA GLU A 191 -4.81 15.29 -0.44
C GLU A 191 -5.40 15.92 0.84
N TRP A 192 -4.59 16.65 1.60
CA TRP A 192 -4.98 17.23 2.88
C TRP A 192 -5.89 18.45 2.73
N GLY A 193 -5.72 19.22 1.66
CA GLY A 193 -6.54 20.40 1.40
C GLY A 193 -5.97 21.32 0.32
N PRO A 194 -6.83 22.15 -0.29
CA PRO A 194 -6.47 22.98 -1.43
C PRO A 194 -5.46 24.09 -1.06
N GLY A 195 -4.48 24.30 -1.93
CA GLY A 195 -3.57 25.45 -1.87
C GLY A 195 -2.13 25.12 -2.27
N ASN A 196 -1.73 23.86 -2.19
CA ASN A 196 -0.54 23.34 -2.88
C ASN A 196 -0.97 22.60 -4.16
N ASP A 197 -0.02 22.32 -5.05
CA ASP A 197 -0.20 21.46 -6.23
C ASP A 197 0.87 20.36 -6.26
N ASN A 198 1.08 19.74 -5.09
CA ASN A 198 2.05 18.66 -4.92
C ASN A 198 1.48 17.33 -5.45
N LEU A 199 2.23 16.23 -5.30
CA LEU A 199 1.67 14.89 -5.45
C LEU A 199 0.49 14.66 -4.47
N TRP A 200 -0.41 13.77 -4.87
CA TRP A 200 -1.38 13.12 -3.99
C TRP A 200 -0.79 11.71 -3.69
N PRO A 201 -0.84 11.19 -2.44
CA PRO A 201 -0.39 9.83 -2.12
C PRO A 201 -1.06 8.80 -3.01
N HIS A 202 -0.31 7.84 -3.53
CA HIS A 202 -0.87 6.75 -4.32
C HIS A 202 0.11 5.60 -4.50
N MET A 203 -0.44 4.40 -4.71
CA MET A 203 0.24 3.24 -5.26
C MET A 203 0.06 3.13 -6.78
N SER A 204 1.11 2.70 -7.48
CA SER A 204 1.06 2.30 -8.90
C SER A 204 2.23 1.36 -9.21
N SER A 205 2.38 1.00 -10.49
CA SER A 205 3.58 0.37 -11.04
C SER A 205 4.22 1.31 -12.06
N LEU A 206 5.56 1.39 -12.07
CA LEU A 206 6.33 2.07 -13.11
C LEU A 206 6.02 1.48 -14.49
N GLY A 207 5.89 0.16 -14.57
CA GLY A 207 5.62 -0.60 -15.79
C GLY A 207 6.75 -0.51 -16.83
N SER A 208 6.61 -1.24 -17.93
CA SER A 208 7.67 -1.46 -18.94
C SER A 208 8.10 -0.23 -19.78
N SER A 209 7.77 0.98 -19.34
CA SER A 209 8.26 2.26 -19.88
C SER A 209 9.09 3.05 -18.86
N TYR A 210 9.02 2.72 -17.57
CA TYR A 210 9.72 3.41 -16.48
C TYR A 210 10.35 2.47 -15.44
N GLU A 211 10.13 1.15 -15.52
CA GLU A 211 10.75 0.15 -14.64
C GLU A 211 12.27 0.34 -14.58
N TYR A 212 12.84 0.28 -13.38
CA TYR A 212 14.26 0.52 -13.17
C TYR A 212 15.01 -0.79 -12.95
N THR A 213 15.89 -1.12 -13.90
CA THR A 213 16.85 -2.23 -13.75
C THR A 213 18.01 -1.77 -12.89
N THR A 214 18.14 -2.42 -11.72
CA THR A 214 19.16 -2.13 -10.69
C THR A 214 20.55 -2.62 -11.10
N GLN A 215 21.55 -2.42 -10.22
CA GLN A 215 22.86 -3.06 -10.34
C GLN A 215 22.98 -4.39 -9.55
N ASP A 216 21.95 -4.79 -8.81
CA ASP A 216 21.95 -5.99 -7.97
C ASP A 216 21.50 -7.24 -8.74
N ALA A 217 22.23 -8.35 -8.57
CA ALA A 217 22.07 -9.53 -9.42
C ALA A 217 20.94 -10.46 -8.94
N SER A 218 19.92 -10.68 -9.78
CA SER A 218 18.87 -11.68 -9.50
C SER A 218 19.40 -13.11 -9.62
N ALA A 219 18.99 -13.99 -8.70
CA ALA A 219 19.31 -15.42 -8.66
C ALA A 219 18.72 -16.18 -9.86
N ASN A 220 17.58 -15.72 -10.40
CA ASN A 220 17.00 -16.21 -11.65
C ASN A 220 17.79 -15.76 -12.91
N GLY A 221 18.73 -14.83 -12.75
CA GLY A 221 19.69 -14.40 -13.76
C GLY A 221 19.30 -13.11 -14.46
N GLY A 222 20.14 -12.09 -14.29
CA GLY A 222 19.87 -10.72 -14.72
C GLY A 222 20.18 -9.77 -13.58
N TYR A 223 19.37 -8.72 -13.45
CA TYR A 223 19.40 -7.81 -12.31
C TYR A 223 17.98 -7.61 -11.78
N ILE A 224 17.85 -7.26 -10.51
CA ILE A 224 16.57 -6.98 -9.85
C ILE A 224 15.88 -5.79 -10.52
N ILE A 225 14.55 -5.80 -10.60
CA ILE A 225 13.76 -4.75 -11.25
C ILE A 225 12.85 -4.05 -10.24
N VAL A 226 13.02 -2.74 -10.08
CA VAL A 226 12.06 -1.90 -9.35
C VAL A 226 10.89 -1.56 -10.28
N SER A 227 9.67 -1.89 -9.86
CA SER A 227 8.44 -1.60 -10.62
C SER A 227 7.27 -1.18 -9.74
N SER A 228 6.93 -1.97 -8.72
CA SER A 228 5.83 -1.69 -7.79
C SER A 228 6.22 -0.58 -6.81
N TYR A 229 5.39 0.45 -6.64
CA TYR A 229 5.71 1.59 -5.76
C TYR A 229 4.49 2.26 -5.13
N PHE A 230 4.70 2.96 -4.02
CA PHE A 230 3.82 4.03 -3.58
C PHE A 230 4.57 5.32 -3.23
N VAL A 231 3.86 6.46 -3.30
CA VAL A 231 4.35 7.78 -2.90
C VAL A 231 3.61 8.31 -1.67
N SER A 232 4.31 8.99 -0.76
CA SER A 232 3.70 9.66 0.40
C SER A 232 4.48 10.91 0.83
N PRO A 233 3.81 11.96 1.34
CA PRO A 233 4.44 13.24 1.63
C PRO A 233 5.25 13.21 2.92
N GLU A 234 6.32 14.00 2.97
CA GLU A 234 7.13 14.24 4.17
C GLU A 234 6.33 14.87 5.32
N LEU A 235 5.49 15.87 5.00
CA LEU A 235 4.89 16.78 5.98
C LEU A 235 3.37 16.62 6.09
N ALA A 236 2.84 16.92 7.28
CA ALA A 236 1.43 17.19 7.48
C ALA A 236 1.01 18.58 6.95
N GLY A 237 -0.30 18.82 6.88
CA GLY A 237 -0.87 20.09 6.39
C GLY A 237 -1.24 20.07 4.90
N GLY A 238 -1.92 21.12 4.45
CA GLY A 238 -2.45 21.27 3.10
C GLY A 238 -2.65 22.75 2.79
N GLY A 239 -2.33 23.17 1.57
CA GLY A 239 -1.99 24.57 1.32
C GLY A 239 -0.62 24.91 1.89
N ASP A 240 -0.59 25.47 3.11
CA ASP A 240 0.64 25.68 3.87
C ASP A 240 1.01 24.38 4.63
N CYS A 241 2.25 23.90 4.45
CA CYS A 241 2.74 22.68 5.09
C CYS A 241 3.20 22.93 6.54
N TYR A 242 2.97 21.95 7.42
CA TYR A 242 3.44 21.98 8.80
C TYR A 242 4.88 21.44 8.87
N THR A 243 5.86 22.34 8.72
CA THR A 243 7.30 22.01 8.66
C THR A 243 7.89 21.45 9.96
N ASP A 244 7.11 21.44 11.04
CA ASP A 244 7.42 20.86 12.34
C ASP A 244 6.64 19.57 12.64
N ILE A 245 5.83 19.07 11.69
CA ILE A 245 5.02 17.85 11.86
C ILE A 245 5.14 16.91 10.65
N ILE A 246 5.70 15.73 10.88
CA ILE A 246 5.80 14.63 9.91
C ILE A 246 4.40 14.13 9.52
N ARG A 247 4.24 13.61 8.30
CA ARG A 247 2.94 13.06 7.86
C ARG A 247 2.52 11.87 8.74
N PRO A 248 1.29 11.85 9.30
CA PRO A 248 0.82 10.73 10.12
C PRO A 248 0.78 9.39 9.39
N MET A 249 1.08 8.31 10.12
CA MET A 249 1.29 6.94 9.61
C MET A 249 0.09 6.35 8.85
N GLY A 250 -1.15 6.76 9.16
CA GLY A 250 -2.36 6.19 8.56
C GLY A 250 -2.43 6.25 7.03
N VAL A 251 -1.76 7.23 6.39
CA VAL A 251 -1.63 7.26 4.91
C VAL A 251 -0.58 6.27 4.42
N TYR A 252 0.59 6.16 5.06
CA TYR A 252 1.57 5.12 4.72
C TYR A 252 0.99 3.72 4.81
N ALA A 253 0.20 3.45 5.86
CA ALA A 253 -0.48 2.18 6.03
C ALA A 253 -1.58 1.93 4.96
N HIS A 254 -2.27 2.97 4.50
CA HIS A 254 -3.24 2.91 3.40
C HIS A 254 -2.54 2.54 2.08
N GLU A 255 -1.50 3.29 1.70
CA GLU A 255 -0.75 3.06 0.47
C GLU A 255 -0.01 1.71 0.47
N PHE A 256 0.54 1.30 1.61
CA PHE A 256 1.12 -0.05 1.75
C PHE A 256 0.04 -1.15 1.65
N GLY A 257 -1.20 -0.89 2.06
CA GLY A 257 -2.33 -1.78 1.81
C GLY A 257 -2.57 -2.05 0.33
N HIS A 258 -2.27 -1.07 -0.54
CA HIS A 258 -2.28 -1.28 -2.00
C HIS A 258 -1.10 -2.10 -2.51
N ILE A 259 0.09 -2.04 -1.89
CA ILE A 259 1.22 -2.94 -2.23
C ILE A 259 0.87 -4.40 -1.94
N LEU A 260 0.06 -4.66 -0.91
CA LEU A 260 -0.51 -5.98 -0.63
C LEU A 260 -1.67 -6.39 -1.57
N GLY A 261 -2.02 -5.54 -2.55
CA GLY A 261 -3.05 -5.82 -3.55
C GLY A 261 -4.49 -5.56 -3.11
N LEU A 262 -4.72 -4.90 -1.95
CA LEU A 262 -6.06 -4.49 -1.58
C LEU A 262 -6.51 -3.28 -2.42
N PRO A 263 -7.70 -3.34 -3.04
CA PRO A 263 -8.29 -2.19 -3.70
C PRO A 263 -8.89 -1.23 -2.66
N ASP A 264 -9.16 -0.03 -3.14
CA ASP A 264 -9.92 0.96 -2.41
C ASP A 264 -11.41 0.62 -2.22
N LEU A 265 -11.93 0.86 -1.01
CA LEU A 265 -13.31 0.60 -0.59
C LEU A 265 -14.13 1.89 -0.39
N TYR A 266 -13.76 2.89 -1.18
CA TYR A 266 -14.25 4.28 -1.24
C TYR A 266 -15.68 4.42 -1.82
N ASP A 267 -15.95 5.59 -2.43
CA ASP A 267 -16.64 5.71 -3.73
C ASP A 267 -15.76 6.56 -4.67
N ARG A 268 -15.61 6.29 -5.98
CA ARG A 268 -14.82 7.17 -6.90
C ARG A 268 -15.69 8.06 -7.78
N ASP A 269 -16.95 7.67 -7.97
CA ASP A 269 -17.79 8.20 -9.03
C ASP A 269 -18.48 9.49 -8.58
N ASP A 270 -17.81 10.61 -8.87
CA ASP A 270 -18.30 11.96 -8.56
C ASP A 270 -19.63 12.31 -9.26
N SER A 271 -20.06 11.51 -10.25
CA SER A 271 -21.31 11.69 -10.99
C SER A 271 -22.53 11.07 -10.30
N ASN A 272 -22.34 10.13 -9.35
CA ASN A 272 -23.43 9.44 -8.63
C ASN A 272 -23.62 9.90 -7.17
N GLY A 273 -22.69 10.70 -6.66
CA GLY A 273 -22.23 10.64 -5.28
C GLY A 273 -23.24 10.90 -4.16
N ASP A 274 -23.06 10.13 -3.07
CA ASP A 274 -23.35 10.49 -1.66
C ASP A 274 -22.79 9.41 -0.68
N SER A 275 -21.96 8.46 -1.16
CA SER A 275 -21.47 7.30 -0.41
C SER A 275 -20.06 7.52 0.14
N GLU A 276 -19.83 7.25 1.43
CA GLU A 276 -18.48 7.14 2.01
C GLU A 276 -17.79 5.80 1.66
N GLY A 277 -18.45 4.91 0.91
CA GLY A 277 -18.05 3.52 0.76
C GLY A 277 -18.21 2.75 2.07
N ILE A 278 -17.12 2.19 2.58
CA ILE A 278 -17.03 1.70 3.97
C ILE A 278 -16.62 2.79 4.99
N GLY A 279 -16.26 3.99 4.51
CA GLY A 279 -15.96 5.16 5.33
C GLY A 279 -14.88 4.95 6.38
N ASN A 280 -15.06 5.57 7.54
CA ASN A 280 -14.08 5.55 8.64
C ASN A 280 -13.90 4.19 9.35
N TRP A 281 -14.53 3.12 8.85
CA TRP A 281 -14.48 1.76 9.40
C TRP A 281 -13.44 0.82 8.74
N CYS A 282 -12.67 1.31 7.76
CA CYS A 282 -11.60 0.54 7.12
C CYS A 282 -10.38 1.43 6.83
N LEU A 283 -9.18 0.88 6.99
CA LEU A 283 -7.94 1.47 6.49
C LEU A 283 -8.01 1.82 4.99
N MET A 284 -8.53 0.91 4.16
CA MET A 284 -8.66 1.07 2.69
C MET A 284 -9.83 2.00 2.30
N ALA A 285 -10.09 3.00 3.13
CA ALA A 285 -11.13 4.01 2.99
C ALA A 285 -10.79 5.22 3.89
N GLY A 286 -11.77 6.06 4.23
CA GLY A 286 -11.58 7.21 5.13
C GLY A 286 -11.03 6.87 6.53
N GLY A 287 -10.97 5.60 6.91
CA GLY A 287 -10.38 5.16 8.17
C GLY A 287 -8.87 5.39 8.27
N SER A 288 -8.15 5.58 7.16
CA SER A 288 -6.76 6.03 7.13
C SER A 288 -6.55 7.44 7.71
N TRP A 289 -7.61 8.25 7.78
CA TRP A 289 -7.59 9.63 8.28
C TRP A 289 -8.06 9.80 9.72
N ASN A 290 -8.44 8.71 10.40
CA ASN A 290 -8.96 8.78 11.76
C ASN A 290 -7.96 9.41 12.74
N GLY A 291 -8.51 10.16 13.71
CA GLY A 291 -7.74 10.97 14.65
C GLY A 291 -7.44 12.35 14.08
N TRP A 292 -6.22 12.87 14.28
CA TRP A 292 -5.69 14.05 13.64
C TRP A 292 -4.88 13.65 12.39
N GLY A 293 -5.49 13.75 11.21
CA GLY A 293 -4.80 13.56 9.93
C GLY A 293 -4.35 12.12 9.62
N GLY A 294 -4.79 11.12 10.40
CA GLY A 294 -4.35 9.72 10.29
C GLY A 294 -3.34 9.29 11.36
N ASP A 295 -3.34 9.90 12.55
CA ASP A 295 -2.52 9.44 13.69
C ASP A 295 -3.15 8.26 14.47
N THR A 296 -4.44 7.97 14.28
CA THR A 296 -5.11 6.78 14.84
C THR A 296 -5.92 6.03 13.77
N PRO A 297 -5.28 5.38 12.78
CA PRO A 297 -5.96 4.72 11.67
C PRO A 297 -6.91 3.59 12.12
N ALA A 298 -8.01 3.40 11.38
CA ALA A 298 -8.88 2.23 11.55
C ALA A 298 -8.17 0.94 11.12
N HIS A 299 -8.49 -0.19 11.75
CA HIS A 299 -8.13 -1.50 11.20
C HIS A 299 -8.68 -1.68 9.77
N MET A 300 -8.04 -2.55 9.00
CA MET A 300 -8.64 -3.14 7.80
C MET A 300 -9.96 -3.88 8.10
N SER A 301 -10.90 -3.79 7.17
CA SER A 301 -12.22 -4.44 7.26
C SER A 301 -12.14 -5.97 7.30
N ALA A 302 -13.22 -6.63 7.75
CA ALA A 302 -13.30 -8.08 7.75
C ALA A 302 -13.12 -8.71 6.35
N TRP A 303 -13.53 -8.02 5.29
CA TRP A 303 -13.26 -8.48 3.92
C TRP A 303 -11.76 -8.38 3.59
N CYS A 304 -11.12 -7.23 3.83
CA CYS A 304 -9.68 -7.06 3.62
C CYS A 304 -8.88 -8.14 4.37
N LYS A 305 -9.16 -8.37 5.65
CA LYS A 305 -8.49 -9.42 6.46
C LYS A 305 -8.74 -10.84 5.95
N GLN A 306 -9.87 -11.09 5.29
CA GLN A 306 -10.16 -12.38 4.64
C GLN A 306 -9.37 -12.53 3.33
N GLU A 307 -9.29 -11.47 2.52
CA GLU A 307 -8.49 -11.50 1.28
C GLU A 307 -6.99 -11.73 1.58
N MET A 308 -6.47 -11.08 2.63
CA MET A 308 -5.11 -11.26 3.15
C MET A 308 -4.90 -12.58 3.92
N GLY A 309 -5.94 -13.40 4.11
CA GLY A 309 -5.86 -14.69 4.81
C GLY A 309 -5.73 -14.65 6.34
N TRP A 310 -5.59 -13.46 6.94
CA TRP A 310 -5.39 -13.24 8.39
C TRP A 310 -6.58 -13.67 9.27
N ILE A 311 -7.76 -13.89 8.69
CA ILE A 311 -8.92 -14.47 9.40
C ILE A 311 -9.58 -15.58 8.58
N GLU A 312 -10.21 -16.53 9.27
CA GLU A 312 -11.05 -17.55 8.65
C GLU A 312 -12.55 -17.24 8.83
N PRO A 313 -13.32 -17.00 7.76
CA PRO A 313 -14.74 -16.70 7.86
C PRO A 313 -15.55 -17.96 8.18
N THR A 314 -16.43 -17.88 9.19
CA THR A 314 -17.39 -18.96 9.45
C THR A 314 -18.54 -18.90 8.45
N VAL A 315 -18.51 -19.76 7.42
CA VAL A 315 -19.55 -19.84 6.39
C VAL A 315 -20.83 -20.44 6.98
N LEU A 316 -21.93 -19.68 6.93
CA LEU A 316 -23.24 -20.12 7.40
C LEU A 316 -24.01 -20.84 6.28
N GLY A 317 -24.24 -22.14 6.42
CA GLY A 317 -24.97 -22.95 5.44
C GLY A 317 -26.50 -22.94 5.60
N GLU A 318 -27.01 -22.42 6.72
CA GLU A 318 -28.45 -22.34 7.05
C GLU A 318 -28.71 -21.21 8.07
N ASP A 319 -29.97 -20.78 8.18
CA ASP A 319 -30.40 -19.65 9.04
C ASP A 319 -30.10 -19.88 10.53
N GLN A 320 -29.12 -19.14 11.07
CA GLN A 320 -28.73 -19.26 12.47
C GLN A 320 -29.65 -18.43 13.39
N ASN A 321 -30.27 -19.10 14.36
CA ASN A 321 -31.11 -18.48 15.37
C ASN A 321 -30.36 -18.38 16.71
N SER A 322 -30.58 -17.29 17.46
CA SER A 322 -29.95 -17.05 18.78
C SER A 322 -28.41 -16.96 18.78
N VAL A 323 -27.81 -16.40 17.73
CA VAL A 323 -26.36 -16.12 17.68
C VAL A 323 -25.94 -15.20 18.81
N ILE A 324 -24.98 -15.64 19.64
CA ILE A 324 -24.41 -14.84 20.74
C ILE A 324 -23.11 -14.23 20.25
N TYR A 325 -23.12 -12.93 19.95
CA TYR A 325 -21.91 -12.17 19.65
C TYR A 325 -21.11 -11.94 20.93
N LEU A 326 -20.00 -12.65 21.08
CA LEU A 326 -19.00 -12.35 22.12
C LEU A 326 -18.27 -11.06 21.74
N GLN A 327 -18.65 -9.94 22.34
CA GLN A 327 -17.80 -8.74 22.36
C GLN A 327 -16.47 -9.10 23.03
N ARG A 328 -15.42 -9.28 22.22
CA ARG A 328 -14.05 -9.19 22.75
C ARG A 328 -13.91 -7.82 23.41
N GLN A 329 -13.39 -7.80 24.64
CA GLN A 329 -13.01 -6.53 25.28
C GLN A 329 -11.98 -5.85 24.37
N PRO A 330 -12.01 -4.51 24.20
CA PRO A 330 -10.96 -3.82 23.46
C PRO A 330 -9.61 -4.11 24.13
N MET A 331 -8.61 -4.50 23.34
CA MET A 331 -7.25 -4.53 23.85
C MET A 331 -6.86 -3.10 24.21
N ARG A 332 -6.33 -2.93 25.43
CA ARG A 332 -5.71 -1.68 25.81
C ARG A 332 -4.26 -1.76 25.39
N MET A 333 -3.89 -0.98 24.36
CA MET A 333 -2.53 -0.44 24.28
C MET A 333 -2.24 0.27 25.62
N HIS A 334 -1.01 0.13 26.13
CA HIS A 334 -0.81 0.09 27.58
C HIS A 334 0.29 1.01 28.14
#